data_AF-A0A962Y5N8-F1
#
_entry.id   AF-A0A962Y5N8-F1
#
_cell.length_a   1.000
_cell.length_b   1.000
_cell.length_c   1.000
_cell.angle_alpha   90.00
_cell.angle_beta   90.00
_cell.angle_gamma   90.00
#
_symmetry.space_group_name_H-M   'P 1'
#
loop_
_entity.id
_entity.type
_entity.pdbx_description
1 polymer ?
#
loop_
_entity_poly.entity_id
_entity_poly.type
_entity_poly.pdbx_seq_one_letter_code
_entity_poly.pdbx_strand_id
1 'polypeptide(L)' 'MLENYLPVLIFIAIGTVTGAAMIGLGFVLSPHRPDSEKTSPYECGFEAFEDSRMKFDVRYYLVAIL' A
#
# COMPACT_ATOMS: atom_id res chain seq x y z
N MET A 1 22.61 -8.02 -26.77
CA MET A 1 21.35 -7.24 -26.76
C MET A 1 20.64 -7.34 -25.41
N LEU A 2 20.43 -8.54 -24.85
CA LEU A 2 19.81 -8.73 -23.51
C LEU A 2 20.63 -8.17 -22.34
N GLU A 3 21.95 -8.11 -22.45
CA GLU A 3 22.85 -7.60 -21.41
C GLU A 3 22.55 -6.14 -21.01
N ASN A 4 21.96 -5.34 -21.91
CA ASN A 4 21.56 -3.96 -21.63
C ASN A 4 20.39 -3.85 -20.65
N TYR A 5 19.63 -4.92 -20.43
CA TYR A 5 18.53 -4.95 -19.46
C TYR A 5 18.98 -5.35 -18.06
N LEU A 6 20.19 -5.94 -17.92
CA LEU A 6 20.72 -6.34 -16.63
C LEU A 6 20.84 -5.16 -15.64
N PRO A 7 21.33 -3.97 -16.03
CA PRO A 7 21.33 -2.80 -15.14
C PRO A 7 19.94 -2.37 -14.67
N VAL A 8 18.92 -2.46 -15.55
CA VAL A 8 17.53 -2.13 -15.22
C VAL A 8 16.98 -3.10 -14.18
N LEU A 9 17.23 -4.40 -14.35
CA LEU A 9 16.80 -5.43 -13.42
C LEU A 9 17.48 -5.27 -12.05
N ILE A 10 18.78 -4.97 -12.04
CA ILE A 10 19.53 -4.68 -10.81
C ILE A 10 18.94 -3.46 -10.09
N PHE A 11 18.62 -2.39 -10.83
CA PHE A 11 18.02 -1.19 -10.24
C PHE A 11 16.67 -1.47 -9.60
N ILE A 12 15.79 -2.22 -10.28
CA ILE A 12 14.50 -2.67 -9.72
C ILE A 12 14.74 -3.49 -8.46
N ALA A 13 15.65 -4.47 -8.50
CA ALA A 13 15.95 -5.33 -7.37
C ALA A 13 16.44 -4.53 -6.15
N ILE A 14 17.39 -3.61 -6.34
CA ILE A 14 17.90 -2.75 -5.27
C ILE A 14 16.78 -1.87 -4.70
N GLY A 15 15.95 -1.26 -5.55
CA GLY A 15 14.82 -0.43 -5.12
C GLY A 15 13.81 -1.22 -4.28
N THR A 16 13.42 -2.40 -4.75
CA THR A 16 12.50 -3.29 -4.03
C THR A 16 13.09 -3.74 -2.70
N VAL A 17 14.36 -4.19 -2.68
CA VAL A 17 15.03 -4.61 -1.45
C VAL A 17 15.12 -3.47 -0.45
N THR A 18 15.45 -2.26 -0.91
CA THR A 18 15.56 -1.08 -0.03
C THR A 18 14.21 -0.71 0.58
N GLY A 19 13.14 -0.68 -0.23
CA GLY A 19 11.78 -0.40 0.27
C GLY A 19 11.29 -1.47 1.26
N ALA A 20 11.48 -2.75 0.92
CA ALA A 20 11.13 -3.86 1.79
C ALA A 20 11.95 -3.84 3.10
N ALA A 21 13.24 -3.50 3.03
CA ALA A 21 14.09 -3.39 4.21
C ALA A 21 13.60 -2.29 5.16
N MET A 22 13.22 -1.11 4.64
CA MET A 22 12.69 -0.03 5.47
C MET A 22 11.37 -0.42 6.16
N ILE A 23 10.45 -1.05 5.44
CA ILE A 23 9.20 -1.56 6.02
C ILE A 23 9.50 -2.65 7.07
N GLY A 24 10.40 -3.58 6.76
CA GLY A 24 10.80 -4.67 7.66
C GLY A 24 11.46 -4.15 8.93
N LEU A 25 12.35 -3.15 8.84
CA LEU A 25 12.93 -2.49 10.01
C LEU A 25 11.86 -1.79 10.84
N GLY A 26 10.92 -1.07 10.22
CA GLY A 26 9.78 -0.47 10.91
C GLY A 26 8.94 -1.51 11.64
N PHE A 27 8.68 -2.66 11.03
CA PHE A 27 7.94 -3.75 11.64
C PHE A 27 8.67 -4.39 12.84
N VAL A 28 9.99 -4.61 12.74
CA VAL A 28 10.78 -5.27 13.78
C VAL A 28 11.10 -4.33 14.95
N LEU A 29 11.36 -3.06 14.68
CA LEU A 29 11.82 -2.10 15.69
C LEU A 29 10.66 -1.32 16.36
N SER A 30 9.47 -1.29 15.77
CA SER A 30 8.33 -0.52 16.31
C SER A 30 7.66 -1.22 17.50
N PRO A 31 7.25 -0.49 18.55
CA PRO A 31 6.43 -1.03 19.63
C PRO A 31 5.09 -1.57 19.11
N HIS A 32 4.86 -2.88 19.29
CA HIS A 32 3.62 -3.52 18.86
C HIS A 32 2.61 -3.59 20.02
N ARG A 33 1.65 -2.64 20.06
CA ARG A 33 0.59 -2.56 21.09
C ARG A 33 -0.80 -2.43 20.45
N PRO A 34 -1.31 -3.48 19.77
CA PRO A 34 -2.63 -3.46 19.17
C PRO A 34 -3.71 -3.43 20.26
N ASP A 35 -4.77 -2.66 20.02
CA ASP A 35 -6.01 -2.65 20.80
C ASP A 35 -7.18 -2.40 19.83
N SER A 36 -8.42 -2.63 20.29
CA SER A 36 -9.62 -2.54 19.45
C SER A 36 -9.74 -1.18 18.75
N GLU A 37 -9.42 -0.10 19.46
CA GLU A 37 -9.52 1.28 18.96
C GLU A 37 -8.42 1.61 17.95
N LYS A 38 -7.19 1.14 18.13
CA LYS A 38 -6.09 1.35 17.16
C LYS A 38 -6.29 0.57 15.86
N THR A 39 -7.04 -0.53 15.92
CA THR A 39 -7.32 -1.38 14.76
C THR A 39 -8.68 -1.11 14.14
N SER A 40 -9.49 -0.21 14.71
CA SER A 40 -10.78 0.17 14.14
C SER A 40 -10.60 1.14 12.96
N PRO A 41 -11.54 1.14 11.99
CA PRO A 41 -11.57 2.16 10.95
C PRO A 41 -11.72 3.55 11.55
N TYR A 42 -11.05 4.54 10.95
CA TYR A 42 -11.21 5.93 11.35
C TYR A 42 -12.53 6.50 10.84
N GLU A 43 -13.43 6.89 11.75
CA GLU A 43 -14.71 7.54 11.43
C GLU A 43 -15.00 8.70 12.41
N CYS A 44 -14.06 9.64 12.56
CA CYS A 44 -14.23 10.85 13.38
C CYS A 44 -14.74 10.63 14.82
N GLY A 45 -14.39 9.48 15.43
CA GLY A 45 -14.82 9.12 16.79
C GLY A 45 -16.15 8.36 16.88
N PHE A 46 -16.69 7.94 15.74
CA PHE A 46 -17.89 7.12 15.64
C PHE A 46 -17.56 5.70 15.20
N GLU A 47 -18.51 4.79 15.40
CA GLU A 47 -18.46 3.48 14.75
C GLU A 47 -18.73 3.65 13.26
N ALA A 48 -18.12 2.81 12.42
CA ALA A 48 -18.38 2.83 10.99
C ALA A 48 -19.88 2.59 10.74
N PHE A 49 -20.56 3.60 10.21
CA PHE A 49 -21.95 3.53 9.84
C PHE A 49 -22.04 3.32 8.33
N GLU A 50 -23.01 2.51 7.89
CA GLU A 50 -23.30 2.18 6.49
C GLU A 50 -22.38 1.13 5.81
N ASP A 51 -22.90 0.54 4.75
CA ASP A 51 -22.17 -0.41 3.91
C ASP A 51 -21.18 0.35 3.02
N SER A 52 -19.91 -0.05 3.04
CA SER A 52 -18.85 0.44 2.14
C SER A 52 -19.15 0.31 0.64
N ARG A 53 -20.19 -0.44 0.26
CA ARG A 53 -20.61 -0.67 -1.13
C ARG A 53 -21.38 0.51 -1.71
N MET A 54 -20.64 1.51 -2.17
CA MET A 54 -21.16 2.60 -2.98
C MET A 54 -20.98 2.34 -4.49
N LYS A 55 -21.84 2.95 -5.32
CA LYS A 55 -21.66 2.95 -6.78
C LYS A 55 -20.40 3.75 -7.12
N PHE A 56 -19.44 3.11 -7.77
CA PHE A 56 -18.27 3.79 -8.33
C PHE A 56 -18.62 4.48 -9.64
N ASP A 57 -17.96 5.60 -9.91
CA ASP A 57 -18.19 6.39 -11.11
C ASP A 57 -17.55 5.71 -12.34
N VAL A 58 -18.30 5.61 -13.45
CA VAL A 58 -17.82 5.04 -14.72
C VAL A 58 -16.64 5.84 -15.30
N ARG A 59 -16.47 7.11 -14.91
CA ARG A 59 -15.35 7.95 -15.34
C ARG A 59 -13.99 7.35 -14.97
N TYR A 60 -13.86 6.64 -13.84
CA TYR A 60 -12.60 5.96 -13.50
C TYR A 60 -12.24 4.88 -14.54
N TYR A 61 -13.23 4.18 -15.08
CA TYR A 61 -13.04 3.23 -16.17
C TYR A 61 -12.67 3.92 -17.48
N LEU A 62 -13.36 5.02 -17.83
CA LEU A 62 -13.07 5.77 -19.06
C LEU A 62 -11.66 6.38 -19.06
N VAL A 63 -11.17 6.85 -17.91
CA VAL A 63 -9.79 7.34 -17.76
C VAL A 63 -8.76 6.22 -17.89
N ALA A 64 -9.05 5.01 -17.40
CA ALA A 64 -8.10 3.91 -17.45
C ALA A 64 -7.94 3.30 -18.86
N ILE A 65 -8.96 3.40 -19.72
CA ILE A 65 -8.93 2.84 -21.09
C ILE A 65 -8.45 3.83 -22.16
N LEU A 66 -8.53 5.14 -21.89
CA LEU A 66 -8.10 6.20 -22.82
C LEU A 66 -6.62 6.52 -22.68
#